data_AF-A0AB39KIT9-F1
#
_entry.id   AF-A0AB39KIT9-F1
#
_cell.length_a   1.000
_cell.length_b   1.000
_cell.length_c   1.000
_cell.angle_alpha   90.00
_cell.angle_beta   90.00
_cell.angle_gamma   90.00
#
_symmetry.space_group_name_H-M   'P 1'
#
loop_
_entity.id
_entity.type
_entity.pdbx_description
1 polymer ?
#
loop_
_entity_poly.entity_id
_entity_poly.type
_entity_poly.pdbx_seq_one_letter_code
_entity_poly.pdbx_strand_id
1 'polypeptide(L)'
;MNILEKFIAQVQARSAENKKSFELLYKHECYGVCIGIIRQELDSLQRVSYLIDWDNGCQFRQNAFDLVSNNVQIGEWGFLNANGKKQKVRDIDMLQTGG
;
A
#
# COMPACT_ATOMS: atom_id res chain seq x y z
N MET A 1 -13.45 4.02 -14.87
CA MET A 1 -12.57 3.15 -14.06
C MET A 1 -13.28 2.75 -12.77
N ASN A 2 -13.31 1.46 -12.47
CA ASN A 2 -13.75 0.92 -11.18
C ASN A 2 -12.71 1.26 -10.07
N ILE A 3 -13.04 0.98 -8.81
CA ILE A 3 -12.20 1.36 -7.67
C ILE A 3 -10.83 0.66 -7.69
N LEU A 4 -10.79 -0.60 -8.12
CA LEU A 4 -9.56 -1.39 -8.19
C LEU A 4 -8.63 -0.86 -9.27
N GLU A 5 -9.16 -0.48 -10.43
CA GLU A 5 -8.39 0.15 -11.50
C GLU A 5 -7.81 1.48 -11.02
N LYS A 6 -8.57 2.30 -10.27
CA LYS A 6 -8.06 3.56 -9.69
C LYS A 6 -6.93 3.31 -8.72
N PHE A 7 -7.07 2.31 -7.86
CA PHE A 7 -6.03 1.91 -6.93
C PHE A 7 -4.76 1.45 -7.65
N ILE A 8 -4.90 0.56 -8.63
CA ILE A 8 -3.77 0.08 -9.45
C ILE A 8 -3.07 1.26 -10.13
N ALA A 9 -3.83 2.18 -10.73
CA ALA A 9 -3.28 3.36 -11.37
C ALA A 9 -2.51 4.27 -10.38
N GLN A 10 -3.02 4.45 -9.15
CA GLN A 10 -2.34 5.22 -8.10
C GLN A 10 -1.02 4.54 -7.66
N VAL A 11 -1.02 3.22 -7.49
CA VAL A 11 0.19 2.46 -7.12
C VAL A 11 1.24 2.54 -8.24
N GLN A 12 0.82 2.33 -9.50
CA GLN A 12 1.70 2.43 -10.67
C GLN A 12 2.27 3.83 -10.85
N ALA A 13 1.45 4.87 -10.69
CA ALA A 13 1.90 6.26 -10.77
C ALA A 13 2.96 6.57 -9.70
N ARG A 14 2.74 6.13 -8.46
CA ARG A 14 3.70 6.31 -7.36
C ARG A 14 5.01 5.58 -7.63
N SER A 15 4.97 4.32 -8.08
CA SER A 15 6.17 3.56 -8.39
C SER A 15 6.96 4.16 -9.56
N ALA A 16 6.27 4.68 -10.58
CA ALA A 16 6.90 5.40 -11.68
C ALA A 16 7.57 6.71 -11.23
N GLU A 17 6.96 7.46 -10.32
CA GLU A 17 7.54 8.66 -9.72
C GLU A 17 8.76 8.34 -8.84
N ASN A 18 8.65 7.31 -8.02
CA ASN A 18 9.73 6.83 -7.17
C ASN A 18 10.93 6.35 -7.99
N LYS A 19 10.70 5.61 -9.07
CA LYS A 19 11.77 5.20 -10.00
C LYS A 19 12.50 6.41 -10.60
N LYS A 20 11.77 7.40 -11.13
CA LYS A 20 12.37 8.62 -11.69
C LYS A 20 13.18 9.38 -10.65
N SER A 21 12.62 9.53 -9.45
CA SER A 21 13.29 10.21 -8.33
C SER A 21 14.55 9.47 -7.89
N PHE A 22 14.48 8.14 -7.81
CA PHE A 22 15.62 7.29 -7.46
C PHE A 22 16.74 7.44 -8.48
N GLU A 23 16.45 7.30 -9.78
CA GLU A 23 17.45 7.43 -10.85
C GLU A 23 18.16 8.79 -10.81
N LEU A 24 17.39 9.87 -10.60
CA LEU A 24 17.94 11.22 -10.48
C LEU A 24 18.86 11.36 -9.26
N LEU A 25 18.40 10.93 -8.09
CA LEU A 25 19.15 11.08 -6.83
C LEU A 25 20.38 10.18 -6.78
N TYR A 26 20.26 8.95 -7.31
CA TYR A 26 21.36 8.02 -7.40
C TYR A 26 22.48 8.57 -8.28
N LYS A 27 22.13 9.18 -9.43
CA LYS A 27 23.08 9.85 -10.33
C LYS A 27 23.84 11.01 -9.65
N HIS A 28 23.24 11.67 -8.68
CA HIS A 28 23.85 12.75 -7.89
C HIS A 28 24.46 12.25 -6.57
N GLU A 29 24.61 10.94 -6.40
CA GLU A 29 25.20 10.30 -5.21
C GLU A 29 24.45 10.63 -3.90
N CYS A 30 23.19 11.04 -3.98
CA CYS A 30 22.32 11.34 -2.84
C CYS A 30 21.74 10.07 -2.19
N TYR A 31 22.60 9.11 -1.85
CA TYR A 31 22.20 7.75 -1.46
C TYR A 31 21.31 7.69 -0.21
N GLY A 32 21.50 8.61 0.75
CA GLY A 32 20.63 8.70 1.93
C GLY A 32 19.16 8.93 1.56
N VAL A 33 18.90 9.73 0.53
CA VAL A 33 17.54 9.99 0.04
C VAL A 33 17.00 8.80 -0.75
N CYS A 34 17.86 8.10 -1.50
CA CYS A 34 17.51 6.87 -2.20
C CYS A 34 16.96 5.78 -1.26
N ILE A 35 17.51 5.65 -0.04
CA ILE A 35 16.98 4.72 0.98
C ILE A 35 15.54 5.08 1.35
N GLY A 36 15.23 6.36 1.48
CA GLY A 36 13.87 6.84 1.71
C GLY A 36 12.90 6.45 0.61
N ILE A 37 13.34 6.47 -0.65
CA ILE A 37 12.52 6.04 -1.79
C ILE A 37 12.31 4.52 -1.79
N ILE A 38 13.37 3.74 -1.53
CA ILE A 38 13.26 2.28 -1.41
C ILE A 38 12.24 1.92 -0.31
N ARG A 39 12.29 2.61 0.83
CA ARG A 39 11.32 2.42 1.91
C ARG A 39 9.88 2.68 1.43
N GLN A 40 9.64 3.71 0.63
CA GLN A 40 8.31 3.98 0.08
C GLN A 40 7.81 2.89 -0.88
N GLU A 41 8.70 2.30 -1.68
CA GLU A 41 8.36 1.14 -2.53
C GLU A 41 8.02 -0.08 -1.67
N LEU A 42 8.81 -0.34 -0.61
CA LEU A 42 8.51 -1.42 0.34
C LEU A 42 7.19 -1.21 1.07
N ASP A 43 6.88 0.02 1.51
CA ASP A 43 5.60 0.36 2.12
C ASP A 43 4.43 0.08 1.15
N SER A 44 4.63 0.32 -0.14
CA SER A 44 3.63 0.05 -1.19
C SER A 44 3.46 -1.45 -1.45
N LEU A 45 4.57 -2.19 -1.51
CA LEU A 45 4.56 -3.66 -1.63
C LEU A 45 3.85 -4.30 -0.44
N GLN A 46 4.21 -3.90 0.78
CA GLN A 46 3.61 -4.43 2.01
C GLN A 46 2.09 -4.21 2.02
N ARG A 47 1.63 -3.03 1.63
CA ARG A 47 0.20 -2.70 1.56
C ARG A 47 -0.55 -3.53 0.52
N VAL A 48 0.04 -3.74 -0.65
CA VAL A 48 -0.56 -4.60 -1.69
C VAL A 48 -0.57 -6.06 -1.23
N SER A 49 0.51 -6.53 -0.63
CA SER A 49 0.62 -7.90 -0.10
C SER A 49 -0.39 -8.15 1.03
N TYR A 50 -0.61 -7.15 1.88
CA TYR A 50 -1.62 -7.20 2.93
C TYR A 50 -3.06 -7.33 2.39
N LEU A 51 -3.35 -7.01 1.13
CA LEU A 51 -4.67 -7.30 0.56
C LEU A 51 -4.90 -8.80 0.37
N ILE A 52 -3.83 -9.60 0.34
CA ILE A 52 -3.86 -11.05 0.19
C ILE A 52 -3.80 -11.70 1.57
N ASP A 53 -4.71 -12.65 1.79
CA ASP A 53 -4.71 -13.58 2.90
C ASP A 53 -3.88 -14.82 2.51
N TRP A 54 -2.61 -14.82 2.91
CA TRP A 54 -1.70 -15.92 2.62
C TRP A 54 -2.03 -17.19 3.42
N ASP A 55 -2.49 -17.02 4.66
CA ASP A 55 -2.79 -18.14 5.56
C ASP A 55 -4.03 -18.91 5.11
N ASN A 56 -4.99 -18.22 4.49
CA ASN A 56 -6.24 -18.82 4.00
C ASN A 56 -6.23 -19.09 2.49
N GLY A 57 -5.09 -19.49 1.92
CA GLY A 57 -5.04 -20.00 0.55
C GLY A 57 -4.83 -18.96 -0.55
N CYS A 58 -4.16 -17.85 -0.24
CA CYS A 58 -3.77 -16.80 -1.20
C CYS A 58 -4.98 -16.18 -1.93
N GLN A 59 -5.97 -15.74 -1.16
CA GLN A 59 -7.17 -15.05 -1.66
C GLN A 59 -7.22 -13.63 -1.10
N PHE A 60 -8.07 -12.75 -1.66
CA PHE A 60 -8.26 -11.43 -1.08
C PHE A 60 -8.83 -11.54 0.34
N ARG A 61 -8.28 -10.74 1.27
CA ARG A 61 -8.88 -10.59 2.61
C ARG A 61 -10.30 -10.07 2.50
N GLN A 62 -11.15 -10.47 3.45
CA GLN A 62 -12.57 -10.10 3.45
C GLN A 62 -12.80 -8.57 3.43
N ASN A 63 -11.91 -7.80 4.05
CA ASN A 63 -11.96 -6.33 4.10
C ASN A 63 -11.13 -5.65 3.00
N ALA A 64 -10.56 -6.38 2.03
CA ALA A 64 -9.69 -5.83 0.99
C ALA A 64 -10.39 -4.72 0.18
N PHE A 65 -11.68 -4.90 -0.14
CA PHE A 65 -12.44 -3.88 -0.87
C PHE A 65 -12.56 -2.57 -0.09
N ASP A 66 -12.88 -2.63 1.21
CA ASP A 66 -13.01 -1.44 2.05
C ASP A 66 -11.68 -0.70 2.19
N LEU A 67 -10.58 -1.45 2.35
CA LEU A 67 -9.23 -0.91 2.41
C LEU A 67 -8.87 -0.16 1.13
N VAL A 68 -9.11 -0.78 -0.03
CA VAL A 68 -8.87 -0.18 -1.35
C VAL A 68 -9.75 1.05 -1.55
N SER A 69 -11.04 0.96 -1.21
CA SER A 69 -11.99 2.05 -1.38
C SER A 69 -11.61 3.27 -0.54
N ASN A 70 -11.32 3.06 0.75
CA ASN A 70 -10.92 4.14 1.66
C ASN A 70 -9.57 4.74 1.25
N ASN A 71 -8.62 3.93 0.79
CA ASN A 71 -7.34 4.44 0.32
C ASN A 71 -7.51 5.33 -0.92
N VAL A 72 -8.33 4.91 -1.89
CA VAL A 72 -8.58 5.68 -3.12
C VAL A 72 -9.32 6.99 -2.83
N GLN A 73 -10.30 6.97 -1.91
CA GLN A 73 -11.19 8.11 -1.66
C GLN A 73 -10.59 9.16 -0.71
N ILE A 74 -9.98 8.71 0.39
CA ILE A 74 -9.53 9.59 1.47
C ILE A 74 -8.08 9.37 1.88
N GLY A 75 -7.35 8.48 1.20
CA GLY A 75 -5.93 8.21 1.47
C GLY A 75 -5.67 7.38 2.71
N GLU A 76 -6.69 6.80 3.34
CA GLU A 76 -6.56 6.07 4.61
C GLU A 76 -6.66 4.55 4.43
N TRP A 77 -5.88 3.82 5.22
CA TRP A 77 -6.00 2.37 5.37
C TRP A 77 -6.87 2.07 6.60
N GLY A 78 -8.10 1.63 6.36
CA GLY A 78 -9.04 1.28 7.42
C GLY A 78 -10.34 0.72 6.86
N PHE A 79 -11.17 0.16 7.73
CA PHE A 79 -12.46 -0.42 7.38
C PHE A 79 -13.46 -0.23 8.54
N LEU A 80 -14.74 -0.42 8.29
CA LEU A 80 -15.75 -0.49 9.36
C LEU A 80 -15.80 -1.92 9.88
N ASN A 81 -15.61 -2.12 11.18
CA ASN A 81 -15.71 -3.45 11.77
C ASN A 81 -17.16 -3.89 11.95
N ALA A 82 -17.37 -5.13 12.41
CA ALA A 82 -18.70 -5.70 12.65
C ALA A 82 -19.57 -4.89 13.63
N ASN A 83 -18.97 -4.04 14.48
CA ASN A 83 -19.66 -3.16 15.41
C ASN A 83 -19.93 -1.76 14.83
N GLY A 84 -19.71 -1.56 13.53
CA GLY A 84 -19.89 -0.27 12.86
C GLY A 84 -18.84 0.79 13.23
N LYS A 85 -17.76 0.41 13.91
CA LYS A 85 -16.69 1.34 14.31
C LYS A 85 -15.58 1.36 13.24
N LYS A 86 -15.10 2.56 12.91
CA LYS A 86 -13.91 2.72 12.05
C LYS A 86 -12.68 2.12 12.74
N GLN A 87 -12.05 1.16 12.07
CA GLN A 87 -10.80 0.54 12.47
C GLN A 87 -9.71 0.93 11.47
N LYS A 88 -8.69 1.63 11.96
CA LYS A 88 -7.51 1.99 11.18
C LYS A 88 -6.54 0.81 11.14
N VAL A 89 -5.90 0.59 10.00
CA VAL A 89 -4.84 -0.39 9.82
C VAL A 89 -3.52 0.37 9.65
N ARG A 90 -2.59 0.18 10.57
CA ARG A 90 -1.25 0.77 10.51
C ARG A 90 -0.27 -0.23 9.93
N ASP A 91 0.88 0.25 9.49
CA ASP A 91 1.93 -0.60 8.91
C ASP A 91 2.38 -1.70 9.89
N ILE A 92 2.43 -1.43 11.21
CA ILE A 92 2.74 -2.46 12.23
C ILE A 92 1.68 -3.56 12.32
N ASP A 93 0.41 -3.21 12.10
CA ASP A 93 -0.69 -4.18 12.17
C ASP A 93 -0.60 -5.14 10.96
N MET A 94 -0.21 -4.61 9.79
CA MET A 94 0.00 -5.40 8.56
C MET A 94 1.17 -6.39 8.69
N LEU A 95 2.24 -6.04 9.43
CA LEU A 95 3.38 -6.93 9.67
C LEU A 95 3.02 -8.09 10.61
N GLN A 96 2.19 -7.83 11.62
CA GLN A 96 1.82 -8.83 12.63
C GLN A 96 0.87 -9.91 12.10
N THR A 97 0.10 -9.60 11.06
CA THR A 97 -0.98 -10.44 10.54
C THR A 97 -0.61 -11.17 9.24
N GLY A 98 0.68 -11.20 8.91
CA GLY A 98 1.24 -11.94 7.78
C GLY A 98 0.76 -11.42 6.43
N GLY A 99 1.52 -10.51 5.84
CA GLY A 99 1.38 -10.03 4.46
C GLY A 99 2.63 -10.33 3.66
#